data_AF-A0A2W5EZQ1-F1
#
_entry.id   AF-A0A2W5EZQ1-F1
#
_cell.length_a   1.000
_cell.length_b   1.000
_cell.length_c   1.000
_cell.angle_alpha   90.00
_cell.angle_beta   90.00
_cell.angle_gamma   90.00
#
_symmetry.space_group_name_H-M   'P 1'
#
loop_
_entity.id
_entity.type
_entity.pdbx_description
1 polymer ?
#
loop_
_entity_poly.entity_id
_entity_poly.type
_entity_poly.pdbx_seq_one_letter_code
_entity_poly.pdbx_strand_id
1 'polypeptide(L)'
;MSLDEFAYIYARKPEWINDPFFKASLETGVYEMITDPAYQEKIKNSPTHERDVKAFETALKNLKKLYDAGVFIALGTDSGAMALRAQGFSEHLELELMVQAGLTPLEAIKLGTYNAAEVLHISDKEGSIEKGKLANFIVLDADPKKNIKNTRKIESIWKNGVIVSHGPIH
;
A
#
# COMPACT_ATOMS: atom_id res chain seq x y z
N MET A 1 -10.70 0.66 -7.44
CA MET A 1 -9.72 1.03 -8.49
C MET A 1 -8.37 0.92 -7.83
N SER A 2 -7.59 -0.11 -8.14
CA SER A 2 -6.22 -0.26 -7.63
C SER A 2 -5.27 0.59 -8.47
N LEU A 3 -4.29 1.23 -7.84
CA LEU A 3 -3.24 1.97 -8.52
C LEU A 3 -2.14 0.99 -8.96
N ASP A 4 -2.24 0.50 -10.20
CA ASP A 4 -1.38 -0.58 -10.70
C ASP A 4 -0.02 -0.09 -11.21
N GLU A 5 0.89 0.27 -10.30
CA GLU A 5 2.26 0.66 -10.66
C GLU A 5 3.16 -0.57 -10.95
N PHE A 6 2.85 -1.72 -10.35
CA PHE A 6 3.68 -2.92 -10.37
C PHE A 6 3.94 -3.50 -11.77
N ALA A 7 3.08 -3.19 -12.75
CA ALA A 7 3.22 -3.61 -14.14
C ALA A 7 4.49 -3.09 -14.82
N TYR A 8 4.98 -1.90 -14.43
CA TYR A 8 6.15 -1.28 -15.08
C TYR A 8 7.21 -0.76 -14.09
N ILE A 9 6.87 -0.59 -12.81
CA ILE A 9 7.71 0.18 -11.88
C ILE A 9 9.12 -0.38 -11.73
N TYR A 10 9.29 -1.70 -11.78
CA TYR A 10 10.59 -2.35 -11.64
C TYR A 10 11.60 -1.96 -12.73
N ALA A 11 11.13 -1.61 -13.94
CA ALA A 11 12.00 -1.07 -14.99
C ALA A 11 12.55 0.33 -14.66
N ARG A 12 11.90 1.06 -13.75
CA ARG A 12 12.29 2.40 -13.32
C ARG A 12 13.15 2.41 -12.06
N LYS A 13 13.44 1.25 -11.47
CA LYS A 13 14.24 1.10 -10.25
C LYS A 13 13.74 2.03 -9.14
N PRO A 14 12.52 1.79 -8.60
CA PRO A 14 11.92 2.69 -7.64
C PRO A 14 12.81 2.82 -6.41
N GLU A 15 12.81 4.00 -5.78
CA GLU A 15 13.64 4.27 -4.59
C GLU A 15 13.44 3.22 -3.49
N TRP A 16 12.21 2.70 -3.37
CA TRP A 16 11.83 1.71 -2.37
C TRP A 16 12.23 0.27 -2.73
N ILE A 17 12.82 -0.02 -3.90
CA ILE A 17 13.20 -1.39 -4.28
C ILE A 17 14.22 -2.01 -3.30
N ASN A 18 14.96 -1.17 -2.58
CA ASN A 18 15.93 -1.60 -1.58
C ASN A 18 15.44 -1.41 -0.14
N ASP A 19 14.19 -1.00 0.07
CA ASP A 19 13.58 -0.87 1.38
C ASP A 19 13.63 -2.24 2.11
N PRO A 20 14.18 -2.31 3.34
CA PRO A 20 14.26 -3.58 4.07
C PRO A 20 12.91 -4.25 4.29
N PHE A 21 11.85 -3.45 4.50
CA PHE A 21 10.50 -3.98 4.67
C PHE A 21 9.99 -4.56 3.36
N PHE A 22 10.20 -3.88 2.23
CA PHE A 22 9.86 -4.43 0.91
C PHE A 22 10.54 -5.77 0.67
N LYS A 23 11.86 -5.85 0.88
CA LYS A 23 12.63 -7.09 0.66
C LYS A 23 12.13 -8.24 1.53
N ALA A 24 11.81 -7.97 2.79
CA ALA A 24 11.34 -8.98 3.72
C ALA A 24 9.90 -9.45 3.43
N SER A 25 9.12 -8.68 2.66
CA SER A 25 7.78 -9.05 2.20
C SER A 25 7.75 -9.84 0.88
N LEU A 26 8.90 -10.08 0.24
CA LEU A 26 8.97 -10.77 -1.04
C LEU A 26 9.04 -12.29 -0.88
N GLU A 27 8.38 -13.00 -1.80
CA GLU A 27 8.60 -14.45 -1.96
C GLU A 27 10.04 -14.74 -2.40
N THR A 28 10.52 -15.95 -2.10
CA THR A 28 11.87 -16.39 -2.45
C THR A 28 12.12 -16.29 -3.97
N GLY A 29 13.23 -15.66 -4.37
CA GLY A 29 13.60 -15.51 -5.78
C GLY A 29 12.99 -14.29 -6.49
N VAL A 30 11.98 -13.64 -5.91
CA VAL A 30 11.33 -12.48 -6.54
C VAL A 30 12.28 -11.29 -6.57
N TYR A 31 13.04 -11.05 -5.48
CA TYR A 31 13.98 -9.92 -5.42
C TYR A 31 15.05 -10.02 -6.50
N GLU A 32 15.64 -11.20 -6.69
CA GLU A 32 16.63 -11.48 -7.72
C GLU A 32 16.02 -11.26 -9.12
N MET A 33 14.80 -11.76 -9.34
CA MET A 33 14.10 -11.60 -10.61
C MET A 33 13.83 -10.12 -10.95
N ILE A 34 13.26 -9.33 -10.03
CA ILE A 34 12.88 -7.94 -10.30
C ILE A 34 14.10 -6.99 -10.40
N THR A 35 15.25 -7.41 -9.86
CA THR A 35 16.51 -6.65 -9.92
C THR A 35 17.42 -7.07 -11.08
N ASP A 36 17.11 -8.18 -11.76
CA ASP A 36 17.83 -8.62 -12.96
C ASP A 36 17.73 -7.57 -14.09
N PRO A 37 18.87 -7.08 -14.63
CA PRO A 37 18.88 -6.15 -15.75
C PRO A 37 18.09 -6.63 -16.97
N ALA A 38 18.11 -7.93 -17.29
CA ALA A 38 17.38 -8.50 -18.42
C ALA A 38 15.86 -8.45 -18.19
N TYR A 39 15.42 -8.70 -16.95
CA TYR A 39 14.01 -8.52 -16.58
C TYR A 39 13.58 -7.06 -16.71
N GLN A 40 14.38 -6.13 -16.18
CA GLN A 40 14.09 -4.70 -16.25
C GLN A 40 14.04 -4.18 -17.69
N GLU A 41 14.97 -4.62 -18.53
CA GLU A 41 15.00 -4.28 -19.95
C GLU A 41 13.79 -4.84 -20.69
N LYS A 42 13.40 -6.09 -20.40
CA LYS A 42 12.17 -6.69 -20.95
C LYS A 42 10.92 -5.88 -20.60
N ILE A 43 10.78 -5.44 -19.34
CA ILE A 43 9.63 -4.63 -18.91
C ILE A 43 9.67 -3.23 -19.55
N LYS A 44 10.85 -2.62 -19.64
CA LYS A 44 11.05 -1.31 -20.29
C LYS A 44 10.67 -1.35 -21.78
N ASN A 45 11.01 -2.44 -22.46
CA ASN A 45 10.76 -2.63 -23.90
C ASN A 45 9.41 -3.31 -24.20
N SER A 46 8.56 -3.52 -23.18
CA SER A 46 7.23 -4.08 -23.39
C SER A 46 6.41 -3.18 -24.31
N PRO A 47 5.68 -3.72 -25.31
CA PRO A 47 4.75 -2.95 -26.13
C PRO A 47 3.68 -2.21 -25.32
N THR A 48 3.41 -2.65 -24.09
CA THR A 48 2.43 -2.03 -23.19
C THR A 48 3.01 -0.92 -22.32
N HIS A 49 4.35 -0.75 -22.25
CA HIS A 49 5.01 0.10 -21.26
C HIS A 49 4.44 1.53 -21.23
N GLU A 50 4.35 2.20 -22.39
CA GLU A 50 3.82 3.56 -22.46
C GLU A 50 2.33 3.63 -22.08
N ARG A 51 1.56 2.60 -22.43
CA ARG A 51 0.15 2.51 -22.07
C ARG A 51 -0.01 2.38 -20.55
N ASP A 52 0.79 1.52 -19.92
CA ASP A 52 0.71 1.24 -18.49
C ASP A 52 1.10 2.48 -17.67
N VAL A 53 2.13 3.21 -18.11
CA VAL A 53 2.53 4.50 -17.51
C VAL A 53 1.40 5.53 -17.61
N LYS A 54 0.79 5.70 -18.79
CA LYS A 54 -0.34 6.64 -18.97
C LYS A 54 -1.58 6.21 -18.18
N ALA A 55 -1.83 4.91 -18.08
CA ALA A 55 -2.93 4.37 -17.31
C ALA A 55 -2.76 4.67 -15.81
N PHE A 56 -1.55 4.52 -15.27
CA PHE A 56 -1.23 4.87 -13.89
C PHE A 56 -1.43 6.37 -13.60
N GLU A 57 -0.91 7.26 -14.45
CA GLU A 57 -1.12 8.71 -14.29
C GLU A 57 -2.61 9.08 -14.34
N THR A 58 -3.37 8.39 -15.20
CA THR A 58 -4.83 8.55 -15.28
C THR A 58 -5.52 8.05 -14.03
N ALA A 59 -5.08 6.92 -13.47
CA ALA A 59 -5.62 6.33 -12.26
C ALA A 59 -5.44 7.26 -11.04
N LEU A 60 -4.26 7.88 -10.88
CA LEU A 60 -4.02 8.90 -9.85
C LEU A 60 -4.99 10.08 -9.97
N LYS A 61 -5.15 10.64 -11.18
CA LYS A 61 -6.08 11.74 -11.44
C LYS A 61 -7.53 11.34 -11.16
N ASN A 62 -7.92 10.14 -11.55
CA ASN A 62 -9.26 9.63 -11.33
C ASN A 62 -9.55 9.41 -9.84
N LEU A 63 -8.58 8.89 -9.08
CA LEU A 63 -8.72 8.71 -7.63
C LEU A 63 -9.07 10.04 -6.97
N LYS A 64 -8.28 11.09 -7.26
CA LYS A 64 -8.51 12.42 -6.69
C LYS A 64 -9.86 13.00 -7.09
N LYS A 65 -10.24 12.89 -8.37
CA LYS A 65 -11.54 13.36 -8.88
C LYS A 65 -12.71 12.67 -8.18
N LEU A 66 -12.64 11.36 -8.00
CA LEU A 66 -13.70 10.59 -7.33
C LEU A 66 -13.78 10.96 -5.85
N TYR A 67 -12.63 11.09 -5.20
CA TYR A 67 -12.55 11.52 -3.80
C TYR A 67 -13.16 12.92 -3.61
N ASP A 68 -12.80 13.88 -4.47
CA ASP A 68 -13.32 15.25 -4.43
C ASP A 68 -14.81 15.34 -4.74
N ALA A 69 -15.34 14.39 -5.52
CA ALA A 69 -16.76 14.25 -5.78
C ALA A 69 -17.54 13.59 -4.63
N GLY A 70 -16.88 13.23 -3.53
CA GLY A 70 -17.51 12.60 -2.36
C GLY A 70 -17.83 11.11 -2.55
N VAL A 71 -17.23 10.46 -3.55
CA VAL A 71 -17.40 9.01 -3.74
C VAL A 71 -16.78 8.27 -2.57
N PHE A 72 -17.50 7.27 -2.06
CA PHE A 72 -16.98 6.42 -0.99
C PHE A 72 -15.89 5.49 -1.52
N ILE A 73 -14.67 5.64 -1.00
CA ILE A 73 -13.48 4.93 -1.45
C ILE A 73 -12.88 4.16 -0.27
N ALA A 74 -12.45 2.93 -0.50
CA ALA A 74 -11.65 2.14 0.44
C ALA A 74 -10.36 1.65 -0.24
N LEU A 75 -9.32 1.42 0.55
CA LEU A 75 -8.04 0.89 0.07
C LEU A 75 -8.18 -0.58 -0.36
N GLY A 76 -7.54 -0.93 -1.48
CA GLY A 76 -7.39 -2.31 -1.94
C GLY A 76 -6.26 -2.43 -2.96
N THR A 77 -5.46 -3.48 -2.84
CA THR A 77 -4.17 -3.62 -3.54
C THR A 77 -4.12 -4.78 -4.53
N ASP A 78 -5.05 -5.74 -4.42
CA ASP A 78 -4.95 -7.08 -5.01
C ASP A 78 -3.59 -7.76 -4.70
N SER A 79 -2.96 -7.42 -3.56
CA SER A 79 -1.70 -8.05 -3.13
C SER A 79 -1.90 -9.56 -2.92
N GLY A 80 -0.84 -10.34 -3.16
CA GLY A 80 -0.93 -11.81 -3.16
C GLY A 80 -1.56 -12.43 -4.40
N ALA A 81 -2.14 -11.65 -5.33
CA ALA A 81 -2.59 -12.19 -6.63
C ALA A 81 -1.42 -12.55 -7.55
N MET A 82 -0.28 -11.86 -7.38
CA MET A 82 0.97 -12.11 -8.10
C MET A 82 2.14 -11.90 -7.14
N ALA A 83 3.20 -12.69 -7.28
CA ALA A 83 4.42 -12.59 -6.46
C ALA A 83 5.08 -11.19 -6.50
N LEU A 84 4.80 -10.41 -7.54
CA LEU A 84 5.26 -9.03 -7.71
C LEU A 84 4.56 -8.02 -6.80
N ARG A 85 3.42 -8.38 -6.19
CA ARG A 85 2.64 -7.54 -5.27
C ARG A 85 2.76 -8.08 -3.85
N ALA A 86 3.86 -7.71 -3.21
CA ALA A 86 4.24 -8.16 -1.87
C ALA A 86 3.17 -7.81 -0.83
N GLN A 87 2.60 -8.83 -0.18
CA GLN A 87 1.63 -8.62 0.90
C GLN A 87 2.26 -7.85 2.06
N GLY A 88 1.47 -6.99 2.70
CA GLY A 88 1.95 -6.05 3.71
C GLY A 88 2.53 -4.80 3.06
N PHE A 89 3.61 -4.93 2.28
CA PHE A 89 4.26 -3.76 1.67
C PHE A 89 3.38 -3.04 0.65
N SER A 90 2.65 -3.77 -0.19
CA SER A 90 1.76 -3.20 -1.21
C SER A 90 0.69 -2.29 -0.59
N GLU A 91 0.21 -2.58 0.62
CA GLU A 91 -0.76 -1.73 1.33
C GLU A 91 -0.16 -0.39 1.74
N HIS A 92 1.10 -0.39 2.19
CA HIS A 92 1.83 0.84 2.49
C HIS A 92 2.15 1.64 1.22
N LEU A 93 2.49 0.96 0.11
CA LEU A 93 2.68 1.62 -1.17
C LEU A 93 1.37 2.25 -1.67
N GLU A 94 0.23 1.57 -1.54
CA GLU A 94 -1.06 2.13 -1.94
C GLU A 94 -1.41 3.41 -1.15
N LEU A 95 -1.09 3.46 0.15
CA LEU A 95 -1.21 4.69 0.94
C LEU A 95 -0.32 5.83 0.39
N GLU A 96 0.90 5.52 -0.04
CA GLU A 96 1.79 6.49 -0.71
C GLU A 96 1.21 6.98 -2.03
N LEU A 97 0.64 6.08 -2.82
CA LEU A 97 0.02 6.40 -4.10
C LEU A 97 -1.26 7.25 -3.93
N MET A 98 -2.05 7.01 -2.87
CA MET A 98 -3.17 7.88 -2.50
C MET A 98 -2.71 9.30 -2.15
N VAL A 99 -1.61 9.42 -1.39
CA VAL A 99 -1.00 10.73 -1.09
C VAL A 99 -0.45 11.38 -2.35
N GLN A 100 0.18 10.60 -3.25
CA GLN A 100 0.64 11.08 -4.55
C GLN A 100 -0.51 11.57 -5.44
N ALA A 101 -1.68 10.95 -5.34
CA ALA A 101 -2.91 11.42 -6.01
C ALA A 101 -3.44 12.75 -5.43
N GLY A 102 -2.97 13.16 -4.25
CA GLY A 102 -3.30 14.45 -3.64
C GLY A 102 -4.19 14.37 -2.40
N LEU A 103 -4.35 13.19 -1.79
CA LEU A 103 -4.93 13.06 -0.45
C LEU A 103 -3.88 13.43 0.60
N THR A 104 -4.32 13.90 1.76
CA THR A 104 -3.45 14.01 2.93
C THR A 104 -3.15 12.62 3.52
N PRO A 105 -2.06 12.46 4.29
CA PRO A 105 -1.74 11.17 4.92
C PRO A 105 -2.87 10.61 5.80
N LEU A 106 -3.58 11.47 6.53
CA LEU A 106 -4.69 11.03 7.38
C LEU A 106 -5.92 10.59 6.58
N GLU A 107 -6.19 11.22 5.44
CA GLU A 107 -7.25 10.77 4.53
C GLU A 107 -6.92 9.39 3.97
N ALA A 108 -5.70 9.18 3.48
CA ALA A 108 -5.25 7.87 3.01
C ALA A 108 -5.36 6.79 4.10
N ILE A 109 -4.94 7.09 5.34
CA ILE A 109 -5.08 6.16 6.48
C ILE A 109 -6.54 5.85 6.76
N LYS A 110 -7.43 6.85 6.74
CA LYS A 110 -8.87 6.63 6.93
C LYS A 110 -9.45 5.70 5.87
N LEU A 111 -9.01 5.85 4.61
CA LEU A 111 -9.41 5.00 3.50
C LEU A 111 -8.99 3.53 3.72
N GLY A 112 -7.82 3.30 4.31
CA GLY A 112 -7.30 1.98 4.64
C GLY A 112 -7.77 1.38 5.97
N THR A 113 -8.50 2.14 6.79
CA THR A 113 -8.96 1.70 8.12
C THR A 113 -10.47 1.76 8.20
N TYR A 114 -11.03 2.92 8.56
CA TYR A 114 -12.46 3.11 8.76
C TYR A 114 -13.26 2.77 7.49
N ASN A 115 -12.89 3.31 6.32
CA ASN A 115 -13.67 3.08 5.11
C ASN A 115 -13.60 1.61 4.67
N ALA A 116 -12.46 0.93 4.85
CA ALA A 116 -12.35 -0.49 4.58
C ALA A 116 -13.27 -1.32 5.49
N ALA A 117 -13.32 -0.99 6.78
CA ALA A 117 -14.22 -1.63 7.73
C ALA A 117 -15.71 -1.39 7.39
N GLU A 118 -16.06 -0.20 6.89
CA GLU A 118 -17.41 0.11 6.40
C GLU A 118 -17.80 -0.73 5.18
N VAL A 119 -16.90 -0.86 4.20
CA VAL A 119 -17.12 -1.74 3.02
C VAL A 119 -17.33 -3.19 3.43
N LEU A 120 -16.61 -3.65 4.46
CA LEU A 120 -16.72 -5.01 4.99
C LEU A 120 -17.90 -5.19 5.96
N HIS A 121 -18.64 -4.14 6.29
CA HIS A 121 -19.73 -4.15 7.27
C HIS A 121 -19.30 -4.62 8.67
N ILE A 122 -18.10 -4.22 9.10
CA ILE A 122 -17.52 -4.54 10.43
C ILE A 122 -17.07 -3.29 11.19
N SER A 123 -17.47 -2.10 10.74
CA SER A 123 -17.08 -0.83 11.34
C SER A 123 -17.63 -0.62 12.75
N ASP A 124 -18.65 -1.37 13.16
CA ASP A 124 -19.14 -1.46 14.53
C ASP A 124 -18.14 -2.13 15.48
N LYS A 125 -17.25 -2.98 14.93
CA LYS A 125 -16.28 -3.77 15.69
C LYS A 125 -14.85 -3.28 15.54
N GLU A 126 -14.46 -2.72 14.40
CA GLU A 126 -13.07 -2.37 14.09
C GLU A 126 -12.97 -1.27 13.03
N GLY A 127 -11.75 -0.89 12.64
CA GLY A 127 -11.48 0.21 11.70
C GLY A 127 -11.28 1.59 12.35
N SER A 128 -11.50 1.73 13.66
CA SER A 128 -11.13 2.93 14.44
C SER A 128 -10.84 2.60 15.90
N ILE A 129 -10.12 3.50 16.59
CA ILE A 129 -9.82 3.39 18.03
C ILE A 129 -10.94 4.07 18.82
N GLU A 130 -11.94 3.29 19.22
CA GLU A 130 -13.10 3.77 19.97
C GLU A 130 -13.49 2.76 21.07
N LYS A 131 -14.12 3.27 22.13
CA LYS A 131 -14.57 2.42 23.24
C LYS A 131 -15.59 1.39 22.74
N GLY A 132 -15.37 0.12 23.07
CA GLY A 132 -16.26 -1.00 22.72
C GLY A 132 -15.85 -1.74 21.45
N LYS A 133 -14.94 -1.18 20.63
CA LYS A 133 -14.36 -1.87 19.46
C LYS A 133 -13.22 -2.79 19.87
N LEU A 134 -12.88 -3.74 18.98
CA LEU A 134 -11.74 -4.62 19.12
C LEU A 134 -10.45 -3.81 19.15
N ALA A 135 -9.53 -4.19 20.05
CA ALA A 135 -8.22 -3.58 20.16
C ALA A 135 -7.26 -4.14 19.08
N ASN A 136 -7.57 -3.81 17.82
CA ASN A 136 -6.76 -4.07 16.63
C ASN A 136 -6.09 -2.76 16.20
N PHE A 137 -4.78 -2.65 16.43
CA PHE A 137 -4.03 -1.45 16.07
C PHE A 137 -2.54 -1.76 15.88
N ILE A 138 -1.83 -0.82 15.27
CA ILE A 138 -0.38 -0.82 15.17
C ILE A 138 0.18 0.39 15.89
N VAL A 139 1.37 0.24 16.46
CA VAL A 139 2.15 1.34 17.02
C VAL A 139 3.28 1.65 16.03
N LEU A 140 3.50 2.94 15.76
CA LEU A 140 4.52 3.41 14.82
C LEU A 140 5.58 4.22 15.57
N ASP A 141 6.84 4.02 15.22
CA ASP A 141 7.98 4.78 15.77
C ASP A 141 8.11 6.20 15.20
N ALA A 142 7.27 6.55 14.21
CA ALA A 142 7.27 7.87 13.61
C ALA A 142 5.88 8.31 13.19
N ASP A 143 5.65 9.63 13.21
CA ASP A 143 4.36 10.24 12.92
C ASP A 143 3.98 10.11 11.42
N PRO A 144 2.94 9.33 11.06
CA PRO A 144 2.54 9.14 9.68
C PRO A 144 1.84 10.38 9.09
N LYS A 145 1.40 11.34 9.91
CA LYS A 145 0.82 12.60 9.44
C LYS A 145 1.85 13.48 8.73
N LYS A 146 3.11 13.38 9.16
CA LYS A 146 4.23 14.15 8.59
C LYS A 146 4.74 13.54 7.29
N ASN A 147 4.72 12.21 7.20
CA ASN A 147 5.12 11.47 6.02
C ASN A 147 4.46 10.09 6.05
N ILE A 148 3.64 9.78 5.04
CA ILE A 148 2.90 8.53 4.97
C ILE A 148 3.82 7.29 4.93
N LYS A 149 5.06 7.43 4.46
CA LYS A 149 6.10 6.37 4.51
C LYS A 149 6.41 5.90 5.93
N ASN A 150 6.14 6.73 6.95
CA ASN A 150 6.33 6.34 8.35
C ASN A 150 5.38 5.23 8.80
N THR A 151 4.32 4.91 8.05
CA THR A 151 3.48 3.72 8.32
C THR A 151 4.27 2.41 8.26
N ARG A 152 5.43 2.39 7.58
CA ARG A 152 6.35 1.24 7.53
C ARG A 152 7.20 1.06 8.79
N LYS A 153 7.27 2.07 9.66
CA LYS A 153 8.06 2.05 10.90
C LYS A 153 7.25 1.47 12.05
N ILE A 154 6.85 0.22 11.90
CA ILE A 154 6.00 -0.50 12.85
C ILE A 154 6.84 -0.92 14.05
N GLU A 155 6.45 -0.46 15.24
CA GLU A 155 7.05 -0.85 16.52
C GLU A 155 6.38 -2.12 17.05
N SER A 156 5.04 -2.15 17.05
CA SER A 156 4.29 -3.31 17.49
C SER A 156 2.94 -3.43 16.78
N ILE A 157 2.45 -4.67 16.72
CA ILE A 157 1.15 -5.02 16.16
C ILE A 157 0.32 -5.68 17.25
N TRP A 158 -0.90 -5.16 17.43
CA TRP A 158 -1.84 -5.60 18.44
C TRP A 158 -3.09 -6.15 17.77
N LYS A 159 -3.49 -7.35 18.19
CA LYS A 159 -4.70 -8.01 17.71
C LYS A 159 -5.52 -8.46 18.92
N ASN A 160 -6.78 -8.05 18.98
CA ASN A 160 -7.70 -8.33 20.09
C ASN A 160 -7.09 -8.02 21.47
N GLY A 161 -6.31 -6.93 21.57
CA GLY A 161 -5.68 -6.49 22.82
C GLY A 161 -4.43 -7.28 23.23
N VAL A 162 -3.96 -8.20 22.37
CA VAL A 162 -2.72 -8.95 22.60
C VAL A 162 -1.68 -8.50 21.59
N ILE A 163 -0.45 -8.26 22.06
CA ILE A 163 0.69 -8.01 21.18
C ILE A 163 1.03 -9.30 20.42
N VAL A 164 1.06 -9.21 19.08
CA VAL A 164 1.35 -10.36 18.21
C VAL A 164 2.70 -10.24 17.51
N SER A 165 3.27 -9.03 17.45
CA SER A 165 4.60 -8.79 16.88
C SER A 165 5.24 -7.54 17.47
N HIS A 166 6.58 -7.57 17.58
CA HIS A 166 7.45 -6.41 17.79
C HIS A 166 8.17 -6.13 16.45
N GLY A 167 7.58 -5.25 15.63
CA GLY A 167 7.97 -5.03 14.24
C GLY A 167 6.92 -5.52 13.22
N PRO A 168 7.17 -5.32 11.91
CA PRO A 168 6.33 -5.86 10.83
C PRO A 168 6.29 -7.39 10.88
N ILE A 169 5.17 -7.99 10.41
CA ILE A 169 5.03 -9.44 10.25
C ILE A 169 5.56 -9.83 8.86
N HIS A 170 6.28 -10.95 8.80
CA HIS A 170 6.84 -11.56 7.59
C HIS A 170 6.25 -12.94 7.37
#